data_AF-A0A0F7ZRD8-F1
#
_entry.id   AF-A0A0F7ZRD8-F1
#
_cell.length_a   1.000
_cell.length_b   1.000
_cell.length_c   1.000
_cell.angle_alpha   90.00
_cell.angle_beta   90.00
_cell.angle_gamma   90.00
#
_symmetry.space_group_name_H-M   'P 1'
#
loop_
_entity.id
_entity.type
_entity.pdbx_description
1 polymer ?
#
loop_
_entity_poly.entity_id
_entity_poly.type
_entity_poly.pdbx_seq_one_letter_code
_entity_poly.pdbx_strand_id
1 'polypeptide(L)'
;MAIGCEHRYPEELDDLSPVEERLIALHAPFGYIAKFTVDNKTRSGISYRKHVKGHIVVFPNKVDDLVATVLPHPLLQAIENIHVSWSGSSKPGSADVRHLLQVHKSRVAAALAWLQRNNPLYEDIAINQAEMDGWQKVREIQ
;
A
#
# COMPACT_ATOMS: atom_id res chain seq x y z
N MET A 1 -15.55 -26.40 0.07
CA MET A 1 -16.07 -25.30 0.89
C MET A 1 -14.98 -24.25 1.02
N ALA A 2 -15.06 -23.16 0.26
CA ALA A 2 -14.18 -22.02 0.47
C ALA A 2 -14.83 -21.16 1.54
N ILE A 3 -14.21 -21.08 2.73
CA ILE A 3 -14.57 -20.07 3.71
C ILE A 3 -14.05 -18.76 3.12
N GLY A 4 -14.86 -18.10 2.30
CA GLY A 4 -14.57 -16.77 1.83
C GLY A 4 -14.69 -15.85 3.04
N CYS A 5 -13.56 -15.38 3.57
CA CYS A 5 -13.61 -14.24 4.49
C CYS A 5 -14.08 -13.02 3.67
N GLU A 6 -15.34 -12.65 3.80
CA GLU A 6 -15.83 -11.32 3.44
C GLU A 6 -15.31 -10.33 4.49
N HIS A 7 -14.07 -9.87 4.32
CA HIS A 7 -13.56 -8.75 5.10
C HIS A 7 -14.29 -7.48 4.62
N ARG A 8 -15.34 -7.09 5.35
CA ARG A 8 -16.00 -5.80 5.15
C ARG A 8 -15.13 -4.72 5.77
N TYR A 9 -14.27 -4.13 4.96
CA TYR A 9 -13.60 -2.89 5.31
C TYR A 9 -14.58 -1.72 5.18
N PRO A 10 -14.42 -0.64 5.97
CA PRO A 10 -15.09 0.62 5.69
C PRO A 10 -14.66 1.14 4.31
N GLU A 11 -15.50 1.95 3.68
CA GLU A 11 -15.28 2.45 2.31
C GLU A 11 -13.94 3.16 2.15
N GLU A 12 -13.49 3.87 3.19
CA GLU A 12 -12.22 4.61 3.20
C GLU A 12 -10.97 3.71 3.23
N LEU A 13 -11.11 2.46 3.69
CA LEU A 13 -10.02 1.48 3.76
C LEU A 13 -10.17 0.35 2.73
N ASP A 14 -11.33 0.26 2.09
CA ASP A 14 -11.55 -0.69 1.02
C ASP A 14 -10.71 -0.31 -0.21
N ASP A 15 -10.31 -1.30 -1.01
CA ASP A 15 -9.60 -1.11 -2.29
C ASP A 15 -8.40 -0.11 -2.29
N LEU A 16 -7.69 0.02 -1.16
CA LEU A 16 -6.41 0.73 -1.13
C LEU A 16 -5.35 -0.10 -1.86
N SER A 17 -4.49 0.57 -2.63
CA SER A 17 -3.34 -0.11 -3.23
C SER A 17 -2.37 -0.58 -2.13
N PRO A 18 -1.55 -1.61 -2.36
CA PRO A 18 -0.51 -2.02 -1.41
C PRO A 18 0.43 -0.88 -0.99
N VAL A 19 0.71 0.07 -1.91
CA VAL A 19 1.50 1.26 -1.58
C VAL A 19 0.70 2.21 -0.67
N GLU A 20 -0.57 2.44 -0.94
CA GLU A 20 -1.44 3.27 -0.08
C GLU A 20 -1.59 2.67 1.33
N GLU A 21 -1.85 1.36 1.43
CA GLU A 21 -1.89 0.64 2.72
C GLU A 21 -0.57 0.84 3.48
N ARG A 22 0.56 0.82 2.77
CA ARG A 22 1.88 1.02 3.35
C ARG A 22 2.08 2.44 3.88
N LEU A 23 1.63 3.45 3.14
CA LEU A 23 1.74 4.85 3.52
C LEU A 23 0.99 5.17 4.80
N ILE A 24 -0.09 4.44 5.10
CA ILE A 24 -0.92 4.62 6.29
C ILE A 24 -0.65 3.60 7.40
N ALA A 25 0.31 2.69 7.21
CA ALA A 25 0.63 1.67 8.21
C ALA A 25 1.37 2.28 9.41
N LEU A 26 0.94 1.95 10.63
CA LEU A 26 1.63 2.39 11.85
C LEU A 26 3.09 1.94 11.89
N HIS A 27 3.37 0.71 11.49
CA HIS A 27 4.73 0.20 11.48
C HIS A 27 5.32 0.27 10.08
N ALA A 28 6.59 0.66 10.01
CA ALA A 28 7.37 0.55 8.80
C ALA A 28 8.30 -0.69 8.82
N PRO A 29 7.91 -1.85 8.24
CA PRO A 29 8.86 -2.92 7.96
C PRO A 29 10.06 -2.44 7.14
N PHE A 30 11.19 -3.07 7.44
CA PHE A 30 12.47 -2.93 6.76
C PHE A 30 12.43 -3.49 5.34
N GLY A 31 11.64 -4.54 5.11
CA GLY A 31 11.48 -5.14 3.78
C GLY A 31 10.07 -5.66 3.55
N TYR A 32 9.58 -5.50 2.32
CA TYR A 32 8.28 -6.00 1.89
C TYR A 32 8.40 -6.59 0.48
N ILE A 33 8.12 -7.88 0.34
CA ILE A 33 8.10 -8.59 -0.94
C ILE A 33 6.68 -9.12 -1.12
N ALA A 34 6.00 -8.65 -2.17
CA ALA A 34 4.69 -9.15 -2.54
C ALA A 34 4.73 -9.74 -3.95
N LYS A 35 4.08 -10.91 -4.08
CA LYS A 35 3.95 -11.63 -5.34
C LYS A 35 2.54 -11.41 -5.88
N PHE A 36 2.47 -11.07 -7.16
CA PHE A 36 1.23 -10.87 -7.90
C PHE A 36 1.25 -11.72 -9.16
N THR A 37 0.06 -12.07 -9.64
CA THR A 37 -0.09 -12.77 -10.91
C THR A 37 -0.95 -11.92 -11.82
N VAL A 38 -0.44 -11.65 -13.01
CA VAL A 38 -1.15 -10.97 -14.08
C VAL A 38 -1.73 -12.05 -14.99
N ASP A 39 -3.05 -12.18 -15.05
CA ASP A 39 -3.72 -13.10 -15.97
C ASP A 39 -4.21 -12.31 -17.20
N ASN A 40 -3.65 -12.60 -18.37
CA ASN A 40 -4.00 -11.96 -19.64
C ASN A 40 -5.40 -12.31 -20.16
N LYS A 41 -6.08 -13.31 -19.57
CA LYS A 41 -7.40 -13.78 -20.04
C LYS A 41 -8.56 -12.90 -19.59
N THR A 42 -8.38 -12.12 -18.53
CA THR A 42 -9.33 -11.11 -18.08
C THR A 42 -8.68 -9.74 -18.22
N ARG A 43 -9.17 -8.91 -19.15
CA ARG A 43 -8.70 -7.52 -19.39
C ARG A 43 -8.79 -6.58 -18.16
N SER A 44 -9.30 -7.07 -17.05
CA SER A 44 -9.54 -6.34 -15.83
C SER A 44 -9.24 -7.24 -14.63
N GLY A 45 -8.16 -6.95 -13.94
CA GLY A 45 -7.94 -7.40 -12.58
C GLY A 45 -6.66 -8.22 -12.42
N ILE A 46 -5.59 -7.55 -12.00
CA ILE A 46 -4.67 -8.18 -11.06
C ILE A 46 -5.55 -8.62 -9.89
N SER A 47 -5.84 -9.91 -9.77
CA SER A 47 -6.52 -10.44 -8.59
C SER A 47 -5.51 -10.42 -7.44
N TYR A 48 -5.29 -9.26 -6.82
CA TYR A 48 -4.59 -9.19 -5.54
C TYR A 48 -5.49 -9.82 -4.47
N ARG A 49 -5.34 -11.12 -4.28
CA ARG A 49 -5.83 -11.73 -3.06
C ARG A 49 -4.82 -11.35 -1.98
N LYS A 50 -5.25 -10.61 -0.96
CA LYS A 50 -4.42 -10.33 0.23
C LYS A 50 -3.83 -11.62 0.86
N HIS A 51 -4.37 -12.78 0.49
CA HIS A 51 -3.95 -14.13 0.88
C HIS A 51 -3.23 -14.92 -0.25
N VAL A 52 -2.26 -14.31 -0.94
CA VAL A 52 -1.39 -15.04 -1.88
C VAL A 52 -0.18 -15.62 -1.12
N LYS A 53 0.13 -16.90 -1.36
CA LYS A 53 1.36 -17.51 -0.84
C LYS A 53 2.58 -16.79 -1.40
N GLY A 54 3.53 -16.45 -0.51
CA GLY A 54 4.83 -15.88 -0.88
C GLY A 54 5.00 -14.39 -0.58
N HIS A 55 4.05 -13.75 0.12
CA HIS A 55 4.29 -12.43 0.71
C HIS A 55 5.24 -12.55 1.89
N ILE A 56 6.25 -11.68 1.94
CA ILE A 56 7.26 -11.63 2.99
C ILE A 56 7.29 -10.21 3.52
N VAL A 57 7.17 -10.07 4.84
CA VAL A 57 7.33 -8.80 5.54
C VAL A 57 8.44 -8.97 6.58
N VAL A 58 9.41 -8.07 6.56
CA VAL A 58 10.59 -8.13 7.44
C VAL A 58 10.57 -6.95 8.39
N PHE A 59 10.58 -7.25 9.68
CA PHE A 59 10.72 -6.26 10.75
C PHE A 59 12.04 -6.48 11.50
N PRO A 60 12.70 -5.43 11.99
CA PRO A 60 13.80 -5.57 12.92
C PRO A 60 13.32 -6.14 14.26
N ASN A 61 14.24 -6.71 15.04
CA ASN A 61 13.92 -7.33 16.33
C ASN A 61 13.35 -6.36 17.37
N LYS A 62 13.58 -5.05 17.22
CA LYS A 62 12.98 -4.00 18.03
C LYS A 62 12.00 -3.21 17.16
N VAL A 63 10.71 -3.50 17.33
CA VAL A 63 9.62 -2.93 16.51
C VAL A 63 8.99 -1.68 17.11
N ASP A 64 9.19 -1.45 18.41
CA ASP A 64 8.57 -0.32 19.12
C ASP A 64 9.09 1.03 18.59
N ASP A 65 10.39 1.09 18.25
CA ASP A 65 11.02 2.28 17.65
C ASP A 65 10.55 2.55 16.21
N LEU A 66 9.76 1.64 15.61
CA LEU A 66 9.23 1.77 14.24
C LEU A 66 7.76 2.18 14.18
N VAL A 67 7.13 2.43 15.32
CA VAL A 67 5.78 3.00 15.35
C VAL A 67 5.86 4.43 14.84
N ALA A 68 5.19 4.70 13.73
CA ALA A 68 5.05 6.05 13.20
C ALA A 68 4.25 6.89 14.19
N THR A 69 4.71 8.11 14.45
CA THR A 69 3.94 9.15 15.15
C THR A 69 3.40 10.20 14.17
N VAL A 70 3.87 10.17 12.93
CA VAL A 70 3.51 11.07 11.84
C VAL A 70 3.21 10.23 10.60
N LEU A 71 2.05 10.45 9.98
CA LEU A 71 1.62 9.78 8.74
C LEU A 71 1.07 10.79 7.72
N PRO A 72 1.09 10.50 6.42
CA PRO A 72 1.61 9.28 5.80
C PRO A 72 3.13 9.20 5.85
N HIS A 73 3.68 8.00 5.67
CA HIS A 73 5.12 7.83 5.42
C HIS A 73 5.53 8.64 4.17
N PRO A 74 6.77 9.15 4.10
CA PRO A 74 7.23 9.92 2.93
C PRO A 74 7.11 9.12 1.63
N LEU A 75 6.36 9.65 0.65
CA LEU A 75 6.04 8.92 -0.58
C LEU A 75 7.28 8.65 -1.42
N LEU A 76 8.20 9.62 -1.50
CA LEU A 76 9.41 9.49 -2.30
C LEU A 76 10.30 8.33 -1.80
N GLN A 77 10.47 8.23 -0.48
CA GLN A 77 11.20 7.13 0.14
C GLN A 77 10.47 5.79 -0.08
N ALA A 78 9.14 5.77 -0.03
CA ALA A 78 8.37 4.56 -0.31
C ALA A 78 8.60 4.11 -1.77
N ILE A 79 8.62 5.04 -2.73
CA ILE A 79 8.80 4.76 -4.15
C ILE A 79 10.22 4.28 -4.49
N GLU A 80 11.26 4.95 -3.98
CA GLU A 80 12.66 4.61 -4.27
C GLU A 80 13.02 3.17 -3.83
N ASN A 81 12.31 2.65 -2.83
CA ASN A 81 12.52 1.31 -2.31
C ASN A 81 11.67 0.23 -3.01
N ILE A 82 10.86 0.58 -4.01
CA ILE A 82 10.05 -0.40 -4.75
C ILE A 82 10.86 -0.95 -5.92
N HIS A 83 11.10 -2.27 -5.87
CA HIS A 83 11.68 -3.01 -6.99
C HIS A 83 10.66 -4.00 -7.55
N VAL A 84 10.36 -3.88 -8.84
CA VAL A 84 9.47 -4.81 -9.55
C VAL A 84 10.29 -5.82 -10.33
N SER A 85 10.18 -7.09 -9.94
CA SER A 85 10.72 -8.22 -10.70
C SER A 85 9.58 -9.00 -11.34
N TRP A 86 9.78 -9.47 -12.58
CA TRP A 86 8.78 -10.26 -13.30
C TRP A 86 9.38 -11.60 -13.75
N SER A 87 8.51 -12.60 -13.82
CA SER A 87 8.83 -13.91 -14.36
C SER A 87 7.68 -14.32 -15.28
N GLY A 88 7.97 -14.46 -16.57
CA GLY A 88 6.95 -14.73 -17.59
C GLY A 88 7.43 -14.35 -18.99
N SER A 89 6.56 -14.57 -19.98
CA SER A 89 6.86 -14.37 -21.40
C SER A 89 7.03 -12.90 -21.80
N SER A 90 6.48 -11.95 -21.02
CA SER A 90 6.53 -10.53 -21.32
C SER A 90 6.60 -9.69 -20.04
N LYS A 91 7.34 -8.57 -20.09
CA LYS A 91 7.38 -7.57 -19.02
C LYS A 91 5.98 -6.95 -18.86
N PRO A 92 5.46 -6.78 -17.63
CA PRO A 92 4.18 -6.11 -17.41
C PRO A 92 4.25 -4.63 -17.82
N GLY A 93 3.17 -4.15 -18.43
CA GLY A 93 3.00 -2.74 -18.76
C GLY A 93 2.55 -1.90 -17.56
N SER A 94 2.50 -0.58 -17.73
CA SER A 94 2.07 0.36 -16.68
C SER A 94 0.63 0.10 -16.21
N ALA A 95 -0.26 -0.29 -17.12
CA ALA A 95 -1.63 -0.68 -16.78
C ALA A 95 -1.68 -1.94 -15.88
N ASP A 96 -0.76 -2.88 -16.09
CA ASP A 96 -0.70 -4.16 -15.38
C ASP A 96 -0.17 -4.04 -13.95
N VAL A 97 0.42 -2.90 -13.57
CA VAL A 97 0.94 -2.65 -12.21
C VAL A 97 0.30 -1.44 -11.56
N ARG A 98 -0.52 -0.67 -12.29
CA ARG A 98 -1.19 0.54 -11.81
C ARG A 98 -1.93 0.31 -10.50
N HIS A 99 -2.75 -0.74 -10.41
CA HIS A 99 -3.52 -1.04 -9.20
C HIS A 99 -2.64 -1.36 -7.98
N LEU A 100 -1.36 -1.69 -8.19
CA LEU A 100 -0.42 -2.00 -7.13
C LEU A 100 0.37 -0.78 -6.66
N LEU A 101 0.80 0.05 -7.62
CA LEU A 101 1.78 1.11 -7.40
C LEU A 101 1.17 2.51 -7.39
N GLN A 102 -0.08 2.66 -7.83
CA GLN A 102 -0.73 3.96 -7.86
C GLN A 102 -1.06 4.43 -6.44
N VAL A 103 -0.83 5.71 -6.20
CA VAL A 103 -1.20 6.40 -4.97
C VAL A 103 -2.15 7.54 -5.32
N HIS A 104 -3.32 7.55 -4.68
CA HIS A 104 -4.31 8.59 -4.74
C HIS A 104 -4.31 9.35 -3.43
N LYS A 105 -3.88 10.62 -3.50
CA LYS A 105 -3.85 11.52 -2.34
C LYS A 105 -5.18 11.55 -1.58
N SER A 106 -6.30 11.62 -2.30
CA SER A 106 -7.64 11.66 -1.69
C SER A 106 -7.96 10.40 -0.89
N ARG A 107 -7.55 9.22 -1.37
CA ARG A 107 -7.77 7.95 -0.67
C ARG A 107 -6.94 7.87 0.60
N VAL A 108 -5.64 8.21 0.52
CA VAL A 108 -4.77 8.23 1.69
C VAL A 108 -5.28 9.19 2.76
N ALA A 109 -5.69 10.40 2.36
CA ALA A 109 -6.24 11.38 3.30
C ALA A 109 -7.55 10.91 3.96
N ALA A 110 -8.47 10.32 3.18
CA ALA A 110 -9.72 9.77 3.70
C ALA A 110 -9.47 8.62 4.68
N ALA A 111 -8.56 7.69 4.31
CA ALA A 111 -8.17 6.55 5.13
C ALA A 111 -7.58 7.00 6.48
N LEU A 112 -6.61 7.93 6.48
CA LEU A 112 -6.00 8.43 7.71
C LEU A 112 -7.01 9.17 8.60
N ALA A 113 -7.86 10.00 8.00
CA ALA A 113 -8.88 10.72 8.75
C ALA A 113 -9.94 9.77 9.35
N TRP A 114 -10.27 8.68 8.64
CA TRP A 114 -11.13 7.63 9.18
C TRP A 114 -10.45 6.87 10.30
N LEU A 115 -9.18 6.47 10.13
CA LEU A 115 -8.41 5.73 11.12
C LEU A 115 -8.25 6.53 12.42
N GLN A 116 -7.89 7.81 12.33
CA GLN A 116 -7.74 8.66 13.52
C GLN A 116 -9.06 8.79 14.32
N ARG A 117 -10.21 8.79 13.64
CA ARG A 117 -11.53 8.89 14.30
C ARG A 117 -12.03 7.56 14.88
N ASN A 118 -11.65 6.43 14.28
CA ASN A 118 -12.29 5.14 14.55
C ASN A 118 -11.34 4.07 15.11
N ASN A 119 -10.04 4.31 15.13
CA ASN A 119 -9.04 3.37 15.62
C ASN A 119 -8.17 4.02 16.71
N PRO A 120 -8.26 3.56 17.98
CA PRO A 120 -7.48 4.11 19.08
C PRO A 120 -5.96 4.09 18.84
N LEU A 121 -5.46 3.16 18.03
CA LEU A 121 -4.02 3.09 17.71
C LEU A 121 -3.55 4.26 16.82
N TYR A 122 -4.48 5.00 16.22
CA TYR A 122 -4.22 6.12 15.33
C TYR A 122 -4.60 7.48 15.93
N GLU A 123 -5.13 7.51 17.15
CA GLU A 123 -5.66 8.73 17.80
C GLU A 123 -4.60 9.83 17.86
N ASP A 124 -3.41 9.48 18.36
CA ASP A 124 -2.29 10.42 18.57
C ASP A 124 -1.40 10.62 17.33
N ILE A 125 -1.77 10.06 16.18
CA ILE A 125 -0.96 10.18 14.97
C ILE A 125 -1.13 11.57 14.35
N ALA A 126 -0.03 12.28 14.17
CA ALA A 126 -0.02 13.55 13.45
C ALA A 126 -0.16 13.31 11.94
N ILE A 127 -1.22 13.84 11.33
CA ILE A 127 -1.40 13.77 9.87
C ILE A 127 -0.61 14.91 9.20
N ASN A 128 0.45 14.54 8.48
CA ASN A 128 1.30 15.46 7.73
C ASN A 128 0.66 15.84 6.39
N GLN A 129 -0.17 16.88 6.42
CA GLN A 129 -0.81 17.41 5.22
C GLN A 129 0.20 17.97 4.20
N ALA A 130 1.31 18.55 4.68
CA ALA A 130 2.32 19.15 3.82
C ALA A 130 3.04 18.10 2.93
N GLU A 131 3.30 16.91 3.48
CA GLU A 131 3.81 15.77 2.70
C GLU A 131 2.86 15.45 1.54
N MET A 132 1.57 15.28 1.83
CA MET A 132 0.55 14.98 0.82
C MET A 132 0.35 16.10 -0.21
N ASP A 133 0.53 17.36 0.19
CA ASP A 133 0.47 18.51 -0.72
C ASP A 133 1.65 18.52 -1.72
N GLY A 134 2.79 17.92 -1.36
CA GLY A 134 3.96 17.79 -2.22
C GLY A 134 3.82 16.76 -3.35
N TRP A 135 2.85 15.84 -3.30
CA TRP A 135 2.77 14.68 -4.20
C TRP A 135 2.44 15.00 -5.67
N GLN A 136 2.16 16.25 -6.03
CA GLN A 136 1.96 16.63 -7.44
C GLN A 136 3.25 16.65 -8.28
N LYS A 137 4.43 16.54 -7.65
CA LYS A 137 5.74 16.60 -8.35
C LYS A 137 6.28 15.25 -8.79
N VAL A 138 5.72 14.12 -8.34
CA VAL A 138 6.22 12.79 -8.68
C VAL A 138 5.53 12.29 -9.95
N ARG A 139 5.94 12.80 -11.11
CA ARG A 139 5.59 12.22 -12.41
C ARG A 139 6.77 11.38 -12.92
N GLU A 140 6.42 10.15 -13.28
CA GLU A 140 7.17 9.22 -14.14
C GLU A 140 8.36 8.49 -13.50
N ILE A 141 8.08 7.27 -13.04
CA ILE A 141 9.07 6.19 -13.04
C ILE A 141 8.96 5.54 -14.43
N GLN A 142 9.96 5.76 -15.29
CA GLN A 142 10.15 5.06 -16.56
C GLN A 142 10.91 3.74 -16.34
#